data_AF-A0A835BVJ5-F1
#
_entry.id   AF-A0A835BVJ5-F1
#
_cell.length_a   1.000
_cell.length_b   1.000
_cell.length_c   1.000
_cell.angle_alpha   90.00
_cell.angle_beta   90.00
_cell.angle_gamma   90.00
#
_symmetry.space_group_name_H-M   'P 1'
#
loop_
_entity.id
_entity.type
_entity.pdbx_description
1 polymer ?
#
loop_
_entity_poly.entity_id
_entity_poly.type
_entity_poly.pdbx_seq_one_letter_code
_entity_poly.pdbx_strand_id
1 'polypeptide(L)'
;MEFPSLTSSQGPHGNGKQSIDPPGPPIRTNGPRHRPLTPIRRCRGVLCLVIMLLTAFMMMVYLSPITTFLVRLFSVHYSRRSTCFLFGMWLAMWPFLFEKVNQTRFIFSGESVPAKERVLLFANHRTEVDWMYLWDFALRKGRLQCIKYMLKKSLMKLPVFNWSFHLIEFIPVERKWEIDESIIRRRLSEFKNPRDPLWLAVFPEGTDYTEKKCIRSQEYALEHGLPILKNVLLPKTKGFNCCLQELRSSLDAVYDITIAYKHRLPTFLDNVYGIDPSEVHIHINSIQVSDIPTSEDKVADWLIERFRLKDELLSNFLTLGHFPNEGTEGDLSTLKCLANFTAVVSVTGILTYLTLFSSVWFKVFVAFSCALLTIATCYSIHLPQLIGSPGMSARVKEA
;
A
#
# COMPACT_ATOMS: atom_id res chain seq x y z
N MET A 1 -12.20 -69.08 -38.47
CA MET A 1 -13.01 -67.86 -38.22
C MET A 1 -12.04 -66.81 -37.69
N GLU A 2 -11.13 -66.36 -38.53
CA GLU A 2 -11.24 -65.12 -39.33
C GLU A 2 -11.38 -63.86 -38.47
N PHE A 3 -10.24 -63.20 -38.28
CA PHE A 3 -10.11 -61.78 -38.01
C PHE A 3 -10.61 -60.96 -39.20
N PRO A 4 -11.02 -59.70 -38.97
CA PRO A 4 -10.72 -58.64 -39.91
C PRO A 4 -9.76 -57.60 -39.33
N SER A 5 -8.87 -57.18 -40.21
CA SER A 5 -7.76 -56.24 -40.08
C SER A 5 -8.16 -54.76 -40.21
N LEU A 6 -7.40 -53.92 -39.49
CA LEU A 6 -6.87 -52.58 -39.86
C LEU A 6 -7.76 -51.58 -40.62
N THR A 7 -7.92 -50.40 -40.00
CA THR A 7 -7.57 -49.12 -40.67
C THR A 7 -7.08 -48.09 -39.66
N SER A 8 -5.91 -47.55 -39.94
CA SER A 8 -5.38 -46.30 -39.39
C SER A 8 -6.11 -45.10 -40.02
N SER A 9 -6.54 -44.13 -39.21
CA SER A 9 -6.71 -42.75 -39.69
C SER A 9 -6.18 -41.77 -38.64
N GLN A 10 -5.03 -41.17 -38.95
CA GLN A 10 -4.62 -39.90 -38.37
C GLN A 10 -5.54 -38.78 -38.87
N GLY A 11 -5.86 -37.84 -37.98
CA GLY A 11 -6.33 -36.50 -38.34
C GLY A 11 -7.27 -35.89 -37.28
N PRO A 12 -7.26 -34.57 -37.08
CA PRO A 12 -6.13 -33.65 -37.04
C PRO A 12 -6.01 -33.00 -35.64
N HIS A 13 -4.86 -32.35 -35.41
CA HIS A 13 -4.66 -31.39 -34.33
C HIS A 13 -5.83 -30.38 -34.27
N GLY A 14 -6.73 -30.59 -33.30
CA GLY A 14 -7.71 -29.60 -32.88
C GLY A 14 -6.96 -28.50 -32.14
N ASN A 15 -6.54 -27.49 -32.89
CA ASN A 15 -6.07 -26.22 -32.35
C ASN A 15 -7.27 -25.60 -31.63
N GLY A 16 -7.40 -25.89 -30.34
CA GLY A 16 -8.42 -25.33 -29.47
C GLY A 16 -8.16 -23.83 -29.35
N LYS A 17 -8.71 -23.05 -30.29
CA LYS A 17 -9.03 -21.65 -30.04
C LYS A 17 -9.93 -21.66 -28.82
N GLN A 18 -9.35 -21.39 -27.64
CA GLN A 18 -10.12 -20.88 -26.52
C GLN A 18 -10.81 -19.63 -27.05
N SER A 19 -12.10 -19.76 -27.35
CA SER A 19 -12.94 -18.63 -27.65
C SER A 19 -12.86 -17.71 -26.44
N ILE A 20 -12.41 -16.48 -26.66
CA ILE A 20 -12.55 -15.42 -25.68
C ILE A 20 -14.06 -15.26 -25.52
N ASP A 21 -14.62 -15.83 -24.45
CA ASP A 21 -15.97 -15.50 -24.03
C ASP A 21 -16.06 -13.97 -23.95
N PRO A 22 -17.16 -13.38 -24.42
CA PRO A 22 -17.35 -11.94 -24.30
C PRO A 22 -17.12 -11.53 -22.84
N PRO A 23 -16.44 -10.41 -22.59
CA PRO A 23 -16.14 -9.98 -21.23
C PRO A 23 -17.44 -10.00 -20.42
N GLY A 24 -17.38 -10.62 -19.23
CA GLY A 24 -18.48 -10.57 -18.27
C GLY A 24 -18.89 -9.11 -18.03
N PRO A 25 -20.11 -8.86 -17.52
CA PRO A 25 -20.64 -7.50 -17.42
C PRO A 25 -19.61 -6.58 -16.75
N PRO A 26 -19.32 -5.41 -17.36
CA PRO A 26 -18.21 -4.56 -16.94
C PRO A 26 -18.37 -4.21 -15.46
N ILE A 27 -17.25 -4.22 -14.73
CA ILE A 27 -17.24 -3.63 -13.39
C ILE A 27 -17.75 -2.19 -13.53
N ARG A 28 -18.84 -1.88 -12.85
CA ARG A 28 -19.57 -0.61 -12.98
C ARG A 28 -18.70 0.56 -12.48
N THR A 29 -17.80 1.05 -13.33
CA THR A 29 -17.13 2.35 -13.16
C THR A 29 -18.15 3.50 -13.10
N ASN A 30 -19.31 3.30 -13.72
CA ASN A 30 -20.38 4.28 -13.86
C ASN A 30 -21.69 3.88 -13.16
N GLY A 31 -21.62 3.11 -12.06
CA GLY A 31 -22.79 2.88 -11.20
C GLY A 31 -23.33 4.18 -10.59
N PRO A 32 -24.62 4.25 -10.21
CA PRO A 32 -25.14 5.39 -9.46
C PRO A 32 -24.32 5.55 -8.19
N ARG A 33 -24.00 6.80 -7.84
CA ARG A 33 -23.27 7.10 -6.59
C ARG A 33 -24.09 6.59 -5.41
N HIS A 34 -23.41 6.03 -4.40
CA HIS A 34 -24.11 5.57 -3.20
C HIS A 34 -24.80 6.74 -2.48
N ARG A 35 -24.14 7.91 -2.42
CA ARG A 35 -24.69 9.13 -1.80
C ARG A 35 -24.62 10.32 -2.77
N PRO A 36 -25.63 11.20 -2.81
CA PRO A 36 -25.56 12.41 -3.63
C PRO A 36 -24.52 13.40 -3.06
N LEU A 37 -23.84 14.12 -3.94
CA LEU A 37 -22.93 15.19 -3.55
C LEU A 37 -23.71 16.45 -3.20
N THR A 38 -24.08 16.61 -1.93
CA THR A 38 -24.75 17.81 -1.41
C THR A 38 -23.74 18.92 -1.09
N PRO A 39 -24.17 20.20 -1.06
CA PRO A 39 -23.31 21.30 -0.61
C PRO A 39 -22.70 21.06 0.78
N ILE A 40 -23.47 20.48 1.70
CA ILE A 40 -23.01 20.13 3.05
C ILE A 40 -21.85 19.12 3.00
N ARG A 41 -21.97 18.05 2.20
CA ARG A 41 -20.88 17.06 2.03
C ARG A 41 -19.65 17.68 1.39
N ARG A 42 -19.84 18.58 0.42
CA ARG A 42 -18.75 19.33 -0.19
C ARG A 42 -18.00 20.18 0.84
N CYS A 43 -18.72 21.02 1.59
CA CYS A 43 -18.12 21.86 2.63
C CYS A 43 -17.43 21.03 3.72
N ARG A 44 -18.08 19.98 4.21
CA ARG A 44 -17.51 19.05 5.18
C ARG A 44 -16.24 18.40 4.65
N GLY A 45 -16.26 17.89 3.43
CA GLY A 45 -15.10 17.22 2.82
C GLY A 45 -13.92 18.16 2.63
N VAL A 46 -14.17 19.38 2.13
CA VAL A 46 -13.15 20.44 2.02
C VAL A 46 -12.57 20.78 3.39
N LEU A 47 -13.42 20.98 4.40
CA LEU A 47 -12.97 21.26 5.76
C LEU A 47 -12.11 20.13 6.34
N CYS A 48 -12.53 18.87 6.19
CA CYS A 48 -11.75 17.72 6.63
C CYS A 48 -10.39 17.65 5.92
N LEU A 49 -10.36 17.87 4.61
CA LEU A 49 -9.12 17.87 3.83
C LEU A 49 -8.18 19.00 4.26
N VAL A 50 -8.70 20.21 4.50
CA VAL A 50 -7.91 21.34 5.01
C VAL A 50 -7.33 21.01 6.38
N ILE A 51 -8.12 20.44 7.31
CA ILE A 51 -7.63 20.02 8.62
C ILE A 51 -6.52 18.95 8.48
N MET A 52 -6.72 17.94 7.63
CA MET A 52 -5.71 16.89 7.40
C MET A 52 -4.41 17.47 6.83
N LEU A 53 -4.48 18.39 5.87
CA LEU A 53 -3.30 19.03 5.27
C LEU A 53 -2.58 19.96 6.25
N LEU A 54 -3.31 20.76 7.03
CA LEU A 54 -2.74 21.65 8.04
C LEU A 54 -2.06 20.86 9.16
N THR A 55 -2.72 19.83 9.68
CA THR A 55 -2.15 18.94 10.71
C THR A 55 -0.92 18.20 10.20
N ALA A 56 -0.95 17.69 8.97
CA ALA A 56 0.21 17.05 8.34
C ALA A 56 1.40 18.01 8.27
N PHE A 57 1.17 19.22 7.74
CA PHE A 57 2.20 20.22 7.57
C PHE A 57 2.81 20.63 8.91
N MET A 58 1.97 21.04 9.88
CA MET A 58 2.43 21.54 11.18
C MET A 58 3.16 20.47 11.98
N MET A 59 2.63 19.23 12.05
CA MET A 59 3.32 18.14 12.73
C MET A 59 4.66 17.83 12.05
N MET A 60 4.70 17.80 10.72
CA MET A 60 5.93 17.49 10.00
C MET A 60 7.01 18.55 10.23
N VAL A 61 6.71 19.85 10.07
CA VAL A 61 7.72 20.90 10.22
C VAL A 61 8.21 21.07 11.67
N TYR A 62 7.39 20.71 12.66
CA TYR A 62 7.81 20.80 14.06
C TYR A 62 8.51 19.56 14.57
N LEU A 63 8.01 18.39 14.22
CA LEU A 63 8.40 17.16 14.88
C LEU A 63 9.44 16.37 14.08
N SER A 64 9.41 16.44 12.74
CA SER A 64 10.34 15.68 11.91
C SER A 64 11.81 16.09 12.05
N PRO A 65 12.20 17.38 12.23
CA PRO A 65 13.58 17.75 12.54
C PRO A 65 14.11 17.01 13.77
N ILE A 66 13.26 16.85 14.79
CA ILE A 66 13.61 16.18 16.03
C ILE A 66 13.67 14.66 15.81
N THR A 67 12.60 14.04 15.32
CA THR A 67 12.50 12.57 15.27
C THR A 67 13.34 11.96 14.13
N THR A 68 13.40 12.59 12.97
CA THR A 68 14.08 12.04 11.79
C THR A 68 15.53 12.50 11.64
N PHE A 69 15.86 13.72 12.06
CA PHE A 69 17.21 14.24 11.90
C PHE A 69 18.00 14.12 13.21
N LEU A 70 17.55 14.74 14.30
CA LEU A 70 18.29 14.75 15.57
C LEU A 70 18.41 13.36 16.19
N VAL A 71 17.29 12.66 16.42
CA VAL A 71 17.31 11.31 17.04
C VAL A 71 18.09 10.32 16.18
N ARG A 72 18.07 10.47 14.85
CA ARG A 72 18.73 9.56 13.92
C ARG A 72 20.26 9.60 14.01
N LEU A 73 20.84 10.73 14.43
CA LEU A 73 22.27 10.83 14.70
C LEU A 73 22.72 9.85 15.79
N PHE A 74 21.82 9.53 16.73
CA PHE A 74 22.09 8.64 17.86
C PHE A 74 21.60 7.22 17.60
N SER A 75 20.44 7.03 16.95
CA SER A 75 19.88 5.71 16.67
C SER A 75 18.87 5.72 15.52
N VAL A 76 19.13 4.90 14.50
CA VAL A 76 18.15 4.68 13.40
C VAL A 76 16.86 4.04 13.91
N HIS A 77 16.96 3.08 14.84
CA HIS A 77 15.81 2.37 15.40
C HIS A 77 14.83 3.34 16.10
N TYR A 78 15.33 4.15 17.03
CA TYR A 78 14.48 5.09 17.78
C TYR A 78 13.97 6.24 16.90
N SER A 79 14.76 6.67 15.91
CA SER A 79 14.31 7.63 14.91
C SER A 79 13.12 7.09 14.12
N ARG A 80 13.26 5.89 13.52
CA ARG A 80 12.15 5.24 12.81
C ARG A 80 10.94 5.07 13.70
N ARG A 81 11.12 4.57 14.93
CA ARG A 81 10.03 4.33 15.88
C ARG A 81 9.26 5.61 16.19
N SER A 82 9.95 6.71 16.50
CA SER A 82 9.32 7.99 16.81
C SER A 82 8.67 8.65 15.60
N THR A 83 9.34 8.70 14.45
CA THR A 83 8.78 9.23 13.20
C THR A 83 7.55 8.43 12.75
N CYS A 84 7.64 7.10 12.77
CA CYS A 84 6.50 6.24 12.46
C CYS A 84 5.35 6.47 13.42
N PHE A 85 5.60 6.57 14.73
CA PHE A 85 4.55 6.83 15.72
C PHE A 85 3.77 8.12 15.40
N LEU A 86 4.46 9.22 15.11
CA LEU A 86 3.84 10.49 14.72
C LEU A 86 3.06 10.37 13.43
N PHE A 87 3.65 9.72 12.42
CA PHE A 87 2.98 9.45 11.15
C PHE A 87 1.73 8.60 11.33
N GLY A 88 1.78 7.57 12.17
CA GLY A 88 0.65 6.69 12.47
C GLY A 88 -0.50 7.42 13.17
N MET A 89 -0.21 8.34 14.09
CA MET A 89 -1.26 9.18 14.70
C MET A 89 -1.98 10.04 13.65
N TRP A 90 -1.23 10.67 12.75
CA TRP A 90 -1.82 11.44 11.66
C TRP A 90 -2.58 10.54 10.67
N LEU A 91 -1.97 9.42 10.27
CA LEU A 91 -2.55 8.49 9.30
C LEU A 91 -3.85 7.86 9.81
N ALA A 92 -3.98 7.65 11.13
CA ALA A 92 -5.20 7.12 11.75
C ALA A 92 -6.43 8.05 11.61
N MET A 93 -6.23 9.33 11.26
CA MET A 93 -7.34 10.22 10.92
C MET A 93 -8.07 9.80 9.63
N TRP A 94 -7.42 9.08 8.72
CA TRP A 94 -8.03 8.60 7.48
C TRP A 94 -9.01 7.44 7.70
N PRO A 95 -8.66 6.33 8.39
CA PRO A 95 -9.65 5.34 8.83
C PRO A 95 -10.82 5.94 9.62
N PHE A 96 -10.55 6.95 10.47
CA PHE A 96 -11.61 7.68 11.17
C PHE A 96 -12.55 8.43 10.19
N LEU A 97 -11.97 9.13 9.21
CA LEU A 97 -12.74 9.79 8.14
C LEU A 97 -13.58 8.77 7.36
N PHE A 98 -13.02 7.64 6.97
CA PHE A 98 -13.71 6.63 6.18
C PHE A 98 -14.86 5.97 6.96
N GLU A 99 -14.57 5.36 8.10
CA GLU A 99 -15.57 4.57 8.82
C GLU A 99 -16.56 5.41 9.62
N LYS A 100 -16.10 6.49 10.27
CA LYS A 100 -16.95 7.22 11.23
C LYS A 100 -17.59 8.46 10.63
N VAL A 101 -16.86 9.21 9.81
CA VAL A 101 -17.40 10.45 9.20
C VAL A 101 -18.13 10.16 7.90
N ASN A 102 -17.55 9.32 7.03
CA ASN A 102 -18.14 8.95 5.75
C ASN A 102 -19.10 7.78 5.85
N GLN A 103 -19.01 6.97 6.92
CA GLN A 103 -19.81 5.77 7.14
C GLN A 103 -19.60 4.72 6.03
N THR A 104 -18.37 4.63 5.54
CA THR A 104 -17.94 3.51 4.69
C THR A 104 -17.81 2.28 5.57
N ARG A 105 -18.45 1.17 5.17
CA ARG A 105 -18.39 -0.10 5.90
C ARG A 105 -17.20 -0.91 5.41
N PHE A 106 -16.29 -1.26 6.31
CA PHE A 106 -15.19 -2.18 5.99
C PHE A 106 -15.57 -3.59 6.42
N ILE A 107 -15.42 -4.53 5.50
CA ILE A 107 -15.75 -5.94 5.73
C ILE A 107 -14.48 -6.74 5.49
N PHE A 108 -14.01 -7.36 6.56
CA PHE A 108 -12.82 -8.21 6.54
C PHE A 108 -13.25 -9.67 6.48
N SER A 109 -12.57 -10.44 5.64
CA SER A 109 -12.93 -11.82 5.32
C SER A 109 -11.69 -12.69 5.13
N GLY A 110 -11.87 -14.01 5.02
CA GLY A 110 -10.78 -14.98 4.90
C GLY A 110 -10.23 -15.39 6.26
N GLU A 111 -8.94 -15.19 6.49
CA GLU A 111 -8.27 -15.59 7.73
C GLU A 111 -8.16 -14.46 8.75
N SER A 112 -8.28 -14.79 10.04
CA SER A 112 -7.92 -13.88 11.12
C SER A 112 -6.42 -13.97 11.38
N VAL A 113 -5.71 -12.87 11.17
CA VAL A 113 -4.24 -12.85 11.28
C VAL A 113 -3.75 -12.20 12.57
N PRO A 114 -2.58 -12.58 13.10
CA PRO A 114 -2.10 -12.03 14.36
C PRO A 114 -1.83 -10.52 14.29
N ALA A 115 -2.05 -9.84 15.41
CA ALA A 115 -1.65 -8.45 15.54
C ALA A 115 -0.14 -8.34 15.61
N LYS A 116 0.40 -7.22 15.13
CA LYS A 116 1.81 -6.88 15.27
C LYS A 116 2.79 -7.82 14.54
N GLU A 117 2.38 -8.55 13.53
CA GLU A 117 3.34 -9.25 12.66
C GLU A 117 4.13 -8.26 11.79
N ARG A 118 5.27 -8.74 11.31
CA ARG A 118 6.14 -8.11 10.33
C ARG A 118 5.93 -8.81 8.99
N VAL A 119 5.34 -8.11 8.03
CA VAL A 119 4.79 -8.75 6.83
C VAL A 119 5.17 -8.05 5.54
N LEU A 120 5.34 -8.86 4.50
CA LEU A 120 5.24 -8.43 3.12
C LEU A 120 3.80 -8.70 2.70
N LEU A 121 3.08 -7.67 2.27
CA LEU A 121 1.72 -7.83 1.78
C LEU A 121 1.64 -7.44 0.30
N PHE A 122 0.83 -8.17 -0.44
CA PHE A 122 0.53 -7.83 -1.82
C PHE A 122 -0.97 -7.85 -2.08
N ALA A 123 -1.41 -6.94 -2.95
CA ALA A 123 -2.82 -6.80 -3.29
C ALA A 123 -3.06 -6.57 -4.78
N ASN A 124 -4.30 -6.83 -5.21
CA ASN A 124 -4.80 -6.35 -6.49
C ASN A 124 -4.96 -4.81 -6.46
N HIS A 125 -4.88 -4.17 -7.62
CA HIS A 125 -4.90 -2.71 -7.75
C HIS A 125 -6.00 -2.26 -8.72
N ARG A 126 -7.16 -1.92 -8.19
CA ARG A 126 -8.37 -1.52 -8.91
C ARG A 126 -8.55 -0.02 -9.05
N THR A 127 -8.07 0.77 -8.09
CA THR A 127 -8.29 2.21 -8.01
C THR A 127 -7.07 2.94 -7.48
N GLU A 128 -6.99 4.24 -7.70
CA GLU A 128 -5.92 5.09 -7.16
C GLU A 128 -5.89 5.17 -5.62
N VAL A 129 -6.94 4.70 -4.94
CA VAL A 129 -7.10 4.80 -3.48
C VAL A 129 -7.00 3.46 -2.75
N ASP A 130 -6.79 2.33 -3.44
CA ASP A 130 -6.76 1.00 -2.78
C ASP A 130 -5.74 0.92 -1.65
N TRP A 131 -4.57 1.54 -1.86
CA TRP A 131 -3.50 1.60 -0.89
C TRP A 131 -3.89 2.31 0.40
N MET A 132 -4.86 3.24 0.35
CA MET A 132 -5.39 3.95 1.51
C MET A 132 -6.28 3.03 2.36
N TYR A 133 -6.99 2.08 1.76
CA TYR A 133 -7.84 1.14 2.50
C TYR A 133 -7.07 0.06 3.25
N LEU A 134 -5.80 -0.16 2.90
CA LEU A 134 -4.89 -0.95 3.71
C LEU A 134 -4.63 -0.31 5.08
N TRP A 135 -4.89 0.98 5.25
CA TRP A 135 -4.75 1.67 6.54
C TRP A 135 -5.77 1.20 7.57
N ASP A 136 -7.01 0.94 7.17
CA ASP A 136 -8.06 0.41 8.04
C ASP A 136 -7.68 -0.98 8.58
N PHE A 137 -7.05 -1.79 7.74
CA PHE A 137 -6.51 -3.09 8.15
C PHE A 137 -5.29 -2.93 9.06
N ALA A 138 -4.31 -2.13 8.66
CA ALA A 138 -3.08 -1.93 9.41
C ALA A 138 -3.34 -1.29 10.78
N LEU A 139 -4.36 -0.44 10.92
CA LEU A 139 -4.78 0.14 12.20
C LEU A 139 -5.27 -0.93 13.17
N ARG A 140 -6.12 -1.86 12.69
CA ARG A 140 -6.62 -3.00 13.50
C ARG A 140 -5.49 -3.93 13.95
N LYS A 141 -4.46 -4.11 13.11
CA LYS A 141 -3.29 -4.92 13.45
C LYS A 141 -2.21 -4.18 14.24
N GLY A 142 -2.42 -2.92 14.61
CA GLY A 142 -1.48 -2.11 15.39
C GLY A 142 -0.17 -1.82 14.64
N ARG A 143 -0.27 -1.73 13.31
CA ARG A 143 0.85 -1.65 12.36
C ARG A 143 0.72 -0.50 11.35
N LEU A 144 -0.30 0.34 11.49
CA LEU A 144 -0.52 1.51 10.63
C LEU A 144 0.71 2.42 10.53
N GLN A 145 1.40 2.64 11.65
CA GLN A 145 2.59 3.49 11.72
C GLN A 145 3.77 2.99 10.88
N CYS A 146 3.84 1.68 10.58
CA CYS A 146 4.98 1.07 9.89
C CYS A 146 4.64 0.51 8.51
N ILE A 147 3.47 0.87 7.96
CA ILE A 147 3.13 0.55 6.58
C ILE A 147 4.01 1.37 5.63
N LYS A 148 4.63 0.69 4.65
CA LYS A 148 5.51 1.26 3.64
C LYS A 148 5.08 0.78 2.26
N TYR A 149 5.32 1.60 1.23
CA TYR A 149 4.92 1.27 -0.14
C TYR A 149 6.08 1.37 -1.13
N MET A 150 5.98 0.55 -2.17
CA MET A 150 6.68 0.78 -3.43
C MET A 150 5.80 1.62 -4.35
N LEU A 151 6.26 2.80 -4.74
CA LEU A 151 5.42 3.78 -5.45
C LEU A 151 6.14 4.42 -6.63
N LYS A 152 5.36 4.85 -7.63
CA LYS A 152 5.90 5.49 -8.84
C LYS A 152 6.65 6.77 -8.47
N LYS A 153 7.91 6.91 -8.90
CA LYS A 153 8.76 8.07 -8.58
C LYS A 153 8.12 9.42 -8.91
N SER A 154 7.25 9.50 -9.92
CA SER A 154 6.53 10.74 -10.22
C SER A 154 5.65 11.26 -9.06
N LEU A 155 5.18 10.38 -8.17
CA LEU A 155 4.44 10.77 -6.96
C LEU A 155 5.33 11.48 -5.93
N MET A 156 6.65 11.24 -5.97
CA MET A 156 7.64 11.98 -5.18
C MET A 156 7.79 13.43 -5.65
N LYS A 157 7.11 13.86 -6.72
CA LYS A 157 7.14 15.27 -7.17
C LYS A 157 6.07 16.13 -6.49
N LEU A 158 5.14 15.53 -5.75
CA LEU A 158 4.08 16.26 -5.07
C LEU A 158 4.67 17.03 -3.87
N PRO A 159 4.47 18.37 -3.79
CA PRO A 159 4.90 19.16 -2.63
C PRO A 159 4.30 18.61 -1.33
N VAL A 160 5.03 18.68 -0.21
CA VAL A 160 4.64 18.19 1.12
C VAL A 160 4.53 16.65 1.21
N PHE A 161 3.90 15.98 0.24
CA PHE A 161 3.85 14.52 0.13
C PHE A 161 5.24 13.93 -0.08
N ASN A 162 6.09 14.56 -0.91
CA ASN A 162 7.48 14.14 -1.08
C ASN A 162 8.24 14.11 0.26
N TRP A 163 8.05 15.15 1.09
CA TRP A 163 8.63 15.19 2.44
C TRP A 163 8.15 14.02 3.27
N SER A 164 6.83 13.79 3.30
CA SER A 164 6.23 12.70 4.06
C SER A 164 6.77 11.33 3.62
N PHE A 165 6.75 11.03 2.32
CA PHE A 165 7.22 9.76 1.74
C PHE A 165 8.71 9.53 1.98
N HIS A 166 9.51 10.58 1.96
CA HIS A 166 10.94 10.51 2.29
C HIS A 166 11.16 10.21 3.78
N LEU A 167 10.46 10.91 4.68
CA LEU A 167 10.57 10.75 6.13
C LEU A 167 10.17 9.34 6.60
N ILE A 168 9.16 8.75 5.98
CA ILE A 168 8.68 7.39 6.29
C ILE A 168 9.36 6.32 5.43
N GLU A 169 10.38 6.69 4.66
CA GLU A 169 11.23 5.79 3.87
C GLU A 169 10.44 4.89 2.91
N PHE A 170 9.48 5.45 2.16
CA PHE A 170 8.87 4.75 1.03
C PHE A 170 9.89 4.49 -0.09
N ILE A 171 9.64 3.47 -0.91
CA ILE A 171 10.57 3.04 -1.96
C ILE A 171 10.08 3.58 -3.32
N PRO A 172 10.70 4.63 -3.87
CA PRO A 172 10.33 5.13 -5.19
C PRO A 172 10.86 4.19 -6.29
N VAL A 173 10.03 3.95 -7.31
CA VAL A 173 10.37 3.14 -8.49
C VAL A 173 10.09 3.89 -9.79
N GLU A 174 11.00 3.78 -10.76
CA GLU A 174 10.88 4.31 -12.12
C GLU A 174 10.02 3.41 -13.02
N ARG A 175 9.74 2.18 -12.57
CA ARG A 175 9.10 1.09 -13.33
C ARG A 175 9.98 0.58 -14.47
N LYS A 176 11.30 0.57 -14.23
CA LYS A 176 12.34 0.02 -15.11
C LYS A 176 13.28 -0.82 -14.26
N TRP A 177 13.23 -2.13 -14.43
CA TRP A 177 13.91 -3.08 -13.54
C TRP A 177 15.41 -2.80 -13.42
N GLU A 178 16.03 -2.46 -14.54
CA GLU A 178 17.48 -2.21 -14.68
C GLU A 178 17.94 -1.03 -13.80
N ILE A 179 17.04 -0.08 -13.52
CA ILE A 179 17.28 1.06 -12.62
C ILE A 179 16.85 0.70 -11.20
N ASP A 180 15.66 0.12 -11.08
CA ASP A 180 14.97 -0.06 -9.81
C ASP A 180 15.60 -1.14 -8.93
N GLU A 181 16.23 -2.17 -9.50
CA GLU A 181 16.78 -3.30 -8.74
C GLU A 181 17.75 -2.83 -7.64
N SER A 182 18.74 -2.02 -8.01
CA SER A 182 19.74 -1.51 -7.06
C SER A 182 19.13 -0.63 -5.98
N ILE A 183 18.12 0.18 -6.34
CA ILE A 183 17.41 1.07 -5.41
C ILE A 183 16.61 0.23 -4.40
N ILE A 184 15.86 -0.75 -4.89
CA ILE A 184 15.02 -1.63 -4.08
C ILE A 184 15.90 -2.44 -3.13
N ARG A 185 16.93 -3.15 -3.63
CA ARG A 185 17.83 -3.96 -2.79
C ARG A 185 18.49 -3.12 -1.70
N ARG A 186 18.99 -1.93 -2.04
CA ARG A 186 19.59 -1.01 -1.07
C ARG A 186 18.60 -0.59 0.01
N ARG A 187 17.35 -0.24 -0.34
CA ARG A 187 16.34 0.16 0.65
C ARG A 187 15.90 -0.98 1.54
N LEU A 188 15.69 -2.16 0.95
CA LEU A 188 15.24 -3.33 1.69
C LEU A 188 16.33 -3.86 2.65
N SER A 189 17.60 -3.73 2.29
CA SER A 189 18.70 -4.10 3.18
C SER A 189 18.72 -3.26 4.47
N GLU A 190 18.30 -2.00 4.40
CA GLU A 190 18.12 -1.13 5.58
C GLU A 190 16.95 -1.55 6.47
N PHE A 191 16.05 -2.41 6.00
CA PHE A 191 14.87 -2.86 6.74
C PHE A 191 15.03 -4.23 7.37
N LYS A 192 16.14 -4.96 7.20
CA LYS A 192 16.30 -6.34 7.67
C LYS A 192 16.27 -6.53 9.20
N ASN A 193 16.39 -5.47 9.99
CA ASN A 193 16.38 -5.56 11.44
C ASN A 193 14.99 -6.04 11.95
N PRO A 194 14.90 -7.23 12.57
CA PRO A 194 13.62 -7.79 13.03
C PRO A 194 13.02 -7.00 14.20
N ARG A 195 13.81 -6.16 14.89
CA ARG A 195 13.31 -5.27 15.95
C ARG A 195 12.51 -4.08 15.40
N ASP A 196 12.68 -3.76 14.11
CA ASP A 196 11.90 -2.71 13.44
C ASP A 196 10.60 -3.33 12.90
N PRO A 197 9.42 -2.84 13.30
CA PRO A 197 8.16 -3.24 12.65
C PRO A 197 8.19 -2.87 11.16
N LEU A 198 7.67 -3.76 10.30
CA LEU A 198 7.56 -3.51 8.86
C LEU A 198 6.29 -4.13 8.30
N TRP A 199 5.51 -3.32 7.60
CA TRP A 199 4.42 -3.74 6.73
C TRP A 199 4.71 -3.21 5.33
N LEU A 200 5.39 -4.01 4.49
CA LEU A 200 5.72 -3.60 3.14
C LEU A 200 4.59 -3.98 2.18
N ALA A 201 3.90 -2.98 1.63
CA ALA A 201 2.81 -3.13 0.68
C ALA A 201 3.31 -3.01 -0.76
N VAL A 202 3.00 -4.03 -1.57
CA VAL A 202 3.32 -4.08 -3.00
C VAL A 202 2.05 -4.35 -3.80
N PHE A 203 1.92 -3.70 -4.96
CA PHE A 203 0.86 -3.98 -5.93
C PHE A 203 1.49 -4.56 -7.20
N PRO A 204 1.63 -5.90 -7.31
CA PRO A 204 2.36 -6.54 -8.41
C PRO A 204 1.82 -6.21 -9.80
N GLU A 205 0.54 -5.84 -9.96
CA GLU A 205 -0.02 -5.35 -11.24
C GLU A 205 0.76 -4.14 -11.78
N GLY A 206 1.38 -3.36 -10.90
CA GLY A 206 2.23 -2.21 -11.23
C GLY A 206 1.48 -0.99 -11.78
N THR A 207 0.16 -1.08 -11.91
CA THR A 207 -0.76 -0.01 -12.29
C THR A 207 -2.17 -0.37 -11.84
N ASP A 208 -3.00 0.65 -11.68
CA ASP A 208 -4.46 0.54 -11.54
C ASP A 208 -5.09 -0.20 -12.74
N TYR A 209 -6.06 -1.04 -12.45
CA TYR A 209 -6.83 -1.80 -13.42
C TYR A 209 -7.69 -0.88 -14.30
N THR A 210 -7.63 -1.09 -15.61
CA THR A 210 -8.63 -0.59 -16.55
C THR A 210 -8.95 -1.68 -17.56
N GLU A 211 -10.14 -1.65 -18.15
CA GLU A 211 -10.55 -2.64 -19.16
C GLU A 211 -9.55 -2.70 -20.33
N LYS A 212 -9.09 -1.54 -20.81
CA LYS A 212 -8.04 -1.46 -21.85
C LYS A 212 -6.73 -2.13 -21.43
N LYS A 213 -6.30 -1.95 -20.17
CA LYS A 213 -5.09 -2.60 -19.65
C LYS A 213 -5.30 -4.11 -19.47
N CYS A 214 -6.49 -4.53 -19.08
CA CYS A 214 -6.87 -5.94 -18.96
C CYS A 214 -6.82 -6.63 -20.32
N ILE A 215 -7.45 -6.08 -21.35
CA ILE A 215 -7.38 -6.62 -22.72
C ILE A 215 -5.93 -6.82 -23.16
N ARG A 216 -5.08 -5.80 -22.99
CA ARG A 216 -3.65 -5.91 -23.30
C ARG A 216 -2.93 -6.98 -22.45
N SER A 217 -3.29 -7.11 -21.17
CA SER A 217 -2.75 -8.15 -20.30
C SER A 217 -3.17 -9.55 -20.75
N GLN A 218 -4.38 -9.71 -21.28
CA GLN A 218 -4.91 -10.97 -21.81
C GLN A 218 -4.25 -11.34 -23.14
N GLU A 219 -4.03 -10.37 -24.03
CA GLU A 219 -3.25 -10.57 -25.27
C GLU A 219 -1.85 -11.09 -24.95
N TYR A 220 -1.14 -10.41 -24.04
CA TYR A 220 0.17 -10.86 -23.58
C TYR A 220 0.13 -12.25 -22.95
N ALA A 221 -0.90 -12.54 -22.15
CA ALA A 221 -1.06 -13.83 -21.51
C ALA A 221 -1.21 -14.96 -22.53
N LEU A 222 -2.04 -14.74 -23.56
CA LEU A 222 -2.27 -15.69 -24.66
C LEU A 222 -0.98 -15.98 -25.44
N GLU A 223 -0.21 -14.94 -25.77
CA GLU A 223 1.05 -15.06 -26.51
C GLU A 223 2.11 -15.89 -25.75
N HIS A 224 2.08 -15.86 -24.41
CA HIS A 224 3.10 -16.48 -23.56
C HIS A 224 2.60 -17.74 -22.83
N GLY A 225 1.39 -18.23 -23.14
CA GLY A 225 0.80 -19.42 -22.50
C GLY A 225 0.50 -19.24 -21.00
N LEU A 226 0.23 -18.00 -20.56
CA LEU A 226 -0.11 -17.63 -19.19
C LEU A 226 -1.64 -17.61 -19.00
N PRO A 227 -2.14 -17.69 -17.75
CA PRO A 227 -3.59 -17.66 -17.49
C PRO A 227 -4.22 -16.33 -17.93
N ILE A 228 -5.37 -16.43 -18.59
CA ILE A 228 -6.19 -15.29 -18.99
C ILE A 228 -7.03 -14.83 -17.80
N LEU A 229 -6.72 -13.65 -17.24
CA LEU A 229 -7.40 -13.09 -16.07
C LEU A 229 -8.44 -12.03 -16.48
N LYS A 230 -9.58 -11.96 -15.80
CA LYS A 230 -10.74 -11.11 -16.19
C LYS A 230 -10.97 -9.88 -15.29
N ASN A 231 -10.46 -9.89 -14.07
CA ASN A 231 -10.74 -8.93 -13.00
C ASN A 231 -9.48 -8.28 -12.42
N VAL A 232 -8.30 -8.85 -12.72
CA VAL A 232 -6.98 -8.36 -12.34
C VAL A 232 -6.04 -8.38 -13.54
N LEU A 233 -4.94 -7.64 -13.47
CA LEU A 233 -3.84 -7.74 -14.44
C LEU A 233 -2.85 -8.85 -14.04
N LEU A 234 -2.11 -9.37 -15.01
CA LEU A 234 -0.99 -10.27 -14.72
C LEU A 234 0.04 -9.55 -13.83
N PRO A 235 0.54 -10.21 -12.76
CA PRO A 235 1.48 -9.58 -11.85
C PRO A 235 2.88 -9.48 -12.47
N LYS A 236 3.56 -8.36 -12.22
CA LYS A 236 4.99 -8.19 -12.45
C LYS A 236 5.76 -8.82 -11.29
N THR A 237 6.53 -9.85 -11.58
CA THR A 237 7.11 -10.76 -10.57
C THR A 237 8.43 -10.26 -9.97
N LYS A 238 9.31 -9.65 -10.78
CA LYS A 238 10.68 -9.24 -10.38
C LYS A 238 10.73 -8.41 -9.08
N GLY A 239 9.88 -7.39 -8.97
CA GLY A 239 9.84 -6.51 -7.80
C GLY A 239 9.40 -7.24 -6.54
N PHE A 240 8.38 -8.10 -6.64
CA PHE A 240 7.91 -8.92 -5.52
C PHE A 240 8.97 -9.94 -5.10
N ASN A 241 9.58 -10.64 -6.06
CA ASN A 241 10.64 -11.60 -5.80
C ASN A 241 11.83 -10.94 -5.07
N CYS A 242 12.27 -9.76 -5.53
CA CYS A 242 13.32 -8.99 -4.85
C CYS A 242 12.94 -8.64 -3.40
N CYS A 243 11.69 -8.22 -3.17
CA CYS A 243 11.19 -7.97 -1.81
C CYS A 243 11.26 -9.21 -0.92
N LEU A 244 10.77 -10.34 -1.44
CA LEU A 244 10.78 -11.60 -0.73
C LEU A 244 12.20 -12.06 -0.43
N GLN A 245 13.11 -12.05 -1.42
CA GLN A 245 14.51 -12.45 -1.25
C GLN A 245 15.23 -11.62 -0.16
N GLU A 246 15.08 -10.29 -0.19
CA GLU A 246 15.77 -9.44 0.77
C GLU A 246 15.21 -9.55 2.19
N LEU A 247 13.89 -9.69 2.32
CA LEU A 247 13.23 -9.64 3.63
C LEU A 247 12.95 -11.01 4.24
N ARG A 248 13.10 -12.12 3.49
CA ARG A 248 12.66 -13.47 3.87
C ARG A 248 12.99 -13.88 5.30
N SER A 249 14.22 -13.63 5.73
CA SER A 249 14.72 -14.03 7.06
C SER A 249 14.18 -13.18 8.22
N SER A 250 13.43 -12.12 7.92
CA SER A 250 12.92 -11.14 8.88
C SER A 250 11.40 -11.01 8.87
N LEU A 251 10.70 -11.72 7.97
CA LEU A 251 9.24 -11.66 7.87
C LEU A 251 8.63 -12.77 8.71
N ASP A 252 7.53 -12.45 9.40
CA ASP A 252 6.71 -13.41 10.11
C ASP A 252 5.78 -14.14 9.12
N ALA A 253 5.19 -13.39 8.18
CA ALA A 253 4.26 -13.92 7.18
C ALA A 253 4.24 -13.07 5.89
N VAL A 254 3.63 -13.63 4.84
CA VAL A 254 3.22 -12.89 3.64
C VAL A 254 1.71 -12.83 3.59
N TYR A 255 1.15 -11.64 3.46
CA TYR A 255 -0.30 -11.46 3.33
C TYR A 255 -0.72 -11.27 1.87
N ASP A 256 -1.61 -12.14 1.43
CA ASP A 256 -2.25 -12.09 0.14
C ASP A 256 -3.63 -11.42 0.30
N ILE A 257 -3.75 -10.15 -0.10
CA ILE A 257 -4.92 -9.32 0.15
C ILE A 257 -5.72 -9.05 -1.12
N THR A 258 -7.01 -9.39 -1.13
CA THR A 258 -7.91 -9.09 -2.25
C THR A 258 -8.91 -8.02 -1.84
N ILE A 259 -8.93 -6.90 -2.57
CA ILE A 259 -9.81 -5.76 -2.33
C ILE A 259 -10.90 -5.74 -3.38
N ALA A 260 -12.16 -5.64 -2.93
CA ALA A 260 -13.32 -5.44 -3.77
C ALA A 260 -14.23 -4.33 -3.23
N TYR A 261 -15.05 -3.77 -4.12
CA TYR A 261 -15.96 -2.68 -3.82
C TYR A 261 -17.35 -3.06 -4.26
N LYS A 262 -18.33 -2.75 -3.42
CA LYS A 262 -19.73 -2.94 -3.78
C LYS A 262 -20.23 -1.72 -4.57
N HIS A 263 -21.04 -1.98 -5.59
CA HIS A 263 -21.70 -1.00 -6.47
C HIS A 263 -20.80 -0.23 -7.43
N ARG A 264 -19.77 0.48 -6.93
CA ARG A 264 -18.96 1.41 -7.71
C ARG A 264 -17.53 1.49 -7.18
N LEU A 265 -16.58 1.65 -8.09
CA LEU A 265 -15.17 1.92 -7.75
C LEU A 265 -15.01 3.37 -7.24
N PRO A 266 -14.38 3.58 -6.07
CA PRO A 266 -14.19 4.92 -5.53
C PRO A 266 -13.04 5.68 -6.19
N THR A 267 -13.19 7.00 -6.26
CA THR A 267 -12.10 7.95 -6.54
C THR A 267 -11.59 8.59 -5.25
N PHE A 268 -10.46 9.31 -5.32
CA PHE A 268 -10.00 10.11 -4.18
C PHE A 268 -11.05 11.13 -3.71
N LEU A 269 -11.72 11.81 -4.63
CA LEU A 269 -12.75 12.80 -4.27
C LEU A 269 -14.00 12.17 -3.66
N ASP A 270 -14.33 10.93 -4.02
CA ASP A 270 -15.45 10.23 -3.40
C ASP A 270 -15.18 10.00 -1.90
N ASN A 271 -13.93 9.63 -1.54
CA ASN A 271 -13.50 9.53 -0.15
C ASN A 271 -13.50 10.89 0.55
N VAL A 272 -13.03 11.97 -0.09
CA VAL A 272 -13.03 13.32 0.53
C VAL A 272 -14.45 13.77 0.87
N TYR A 273 -15.41 13.56 -0.03
CA TYR A 273 -16.79 14.01 0.15
C TYR A 273 -17.69 12.99 0.86
N GLY A 274 -17.22 11.76 1.06
CA GLY A 274 -18.01 10.66 1.61
C GLY A 274 -19.18 10.28 0.70
N ILE A 275 -18.90 10.16 -0.60
CA ILE A 275 -19.87 9.76 -1.64
C ILE A 275 -19.87 8.25 -1.79
N ASP A 276 -18.67 7.70 -2.02
CA ASP A 276 -18.34 6.31 -2.25
C ASP A 276 -16.95 6.04 -1.65
N PRO A 277 -16.61 4.78 -1.33
CA PRO A 277 -17.43 3.59 -1.48
C PRO A 277 -18.39 3.44 -0.29
N SER A 278 -19.51 2.75 -0.54
CA SER A 278 -20.41 2.30 0.53
C SER A 278 -19.76 1.21 1.38
N GLU A 279 -19.15 0.23 0.71
CA GLU A 279 -18.53 -0.93 1.32
C GLU A 279 -17.17 -1.20 0.67
N VAL A 280 -16.15 -1.40 1.50
CA VAL A 280 -14.83 -1.90 1.10
C VAL A 280 -14.67 -3.30 1.67
N HIS A 281 -14.51 -4.27 0.79
CA HIS A 281 -14.34 -5.68 1.15
C HIS A 281 -12.86 -6.03 1.02
N ILE A 282 -12.28 -6.57 2.09
CA ILE A 282 -10.86 -6.93 2.18
C ILE A 282 -10.78 -8.41 2.60
N HIS A 283 -10.41 -9.28 1.67
CA HIS A 283 -10.15 -10.69 1.95
C HIS A 283 -8.66 -10.91 2.18
N ILE A 284 -8.33 -11.60 3.27
CA ILE A 284 -6.94 -11.85 3.67
C ILE A 284 -6.68 -13.35 3.66
N ASN A 285 -5.56 -13.74 3.05
CA ASN A 285 -4.97 -15.06 3.21
C ASN A 285 -3.54 -14.90 3.73
N SER A 286 -3.24 -15.51 4.88
CA SER A 286 -1.90 -15.52 5.46
C SER A 286 -1.10 -16.68 4.90
N ILE A 287 0.14 -16.43 4.50
CA ILE A 287 1.01 -17.43 3.90
C ILE A 287 2.31 -17.45 4.69
N GLN A 288 2.64 -18.63 5.22
CA GLN A 288 3.90 -18.82 5.90
C GLN A 288 5.06 -18.66 4.92
N VAL A 289 6.10 -17.96 5.36
CA VAL A 289 7.26 -17.67 4.50
C VAL A 289 7.96 -18.96 4.07
N SER A 290 7.87 -20.02 4.85
CA SER A 290 8.38 -21.37 4.53
C SER A 290 7.71 -21.99 3.30
N ASP A 291 6.45 -21.63 3.04
CA ASP A 291 5.60 -22.30 2.05
C ASP A 291 5.75 -21.67 0.66
N ILE A 292 6.43 -20.54 0.57
CA ILE A 292 6.70 -19.84 -0.68
C ILE A 292 7.99 -20.41 -1.29
N PRO A 293 8.06 -20.70 -2.60
CA PRO A 293 9.30 -21.15 -3.22
C PRO A 293 10.48 -20.18 -3.04
N THR A 294 11.71 -20.67 -3.24
CA THR A 294 12.94 -19.85 -3.11
C THR A 294 13.54 -19.45 -4.46
N SER A 295 13.36 -20.28 -5.49
CA SER A 295 13.83 -20.00 -6.85
C SER A 295 12.94 -18.92 -7.48
N GLU A 296 13.56 -17.96 -8.17
CA GLU A 296 12.88 -16.85 -8.84
C GLU A 296 11.76 -17.30 -9.78
N ASP A 297 12.03 -18.27 -10.65
CA ASP A 297 11.03 -18.79 -11.60
C ASP A 297 9.83 -19.40 -10.86
N LYS A 298 10.09 -20.19 -9.81
CA LYS A 298 9.04 -20.79 -9.00
C LYS A 298 8.23 -19.76 -8.22
N VAL A 299 8.86 -18.66 -7.77
CA VAL A 299 8.16 -17.53 -7.12
C VAL A 299 7.29 -16.79 -8.13
N ALA A 300 7.76 -16.64 -9.37
CA ALA A 300 6.99 -16.04 -10.45
C ALA A 300 5.72 -16.86 -10.75
N ASP A 301 5.87 -18.18 -10.95
CA ASP A 301 4.74 -19.09 -11.18
C ASP A 301 3.77 -19.09 -9.99
N TRP A 302 4.30 -19.14 -8.77
CA TRP A 302 3.50 -19.06 -7.55
C TRP A 302 2.69 -17.76 -7.48
N LEU A 303 3.29 -16.60 -7.77
CA LEU A 303 2.60 -15.32 -7.74
C LEU A 303 1.53 -15.22 -8.82
N ILE A 304 1.80 -15.76 -10.01
CA ILE A 304 0.80 -15.84 -11.09
C ILE A 304 -0.40 -16.68 -10.65
N GLU A 305 -0.16 -17.83 -10.02
CA GLU A 305 -1.25 -18.67 -9.48
C GLU A 305 -2.03 -17.96 -8.37
N ARG A 306 -1.37 -17.21 -7.48
CA ARG A 306 -2.06 -16.36 -6.49
C ARG A 306 -2.99 -15.37 -7.18
N PHE A 307 -2.56 -14.73 -8.26
CA PHE A 307 -3.40 -13.81 -9.03
C PHE A 307 -4.53 -14.51 -9.79
N ARG A 308 -4.34 -15.75 -10.24
CA ARG A 308 -5.44 -16.58 -10.78
C ARG A 308 -6.52 -16.83 -9.73
N LEU A 309 -6.12 -17.18 -8.50
CA LEU A 309 -7.06 -17.38 -7.39
C LEU A 309 -7.79 -16.07 -7.00
N LYS A 310 -7.09 -14.93 -7.03
CA LYS A 310 -7.73 -13.61 -6.85
C LYS A 310 -8.78 -13.32 -7.91
N ASP A 311 -8.49 -13.66 -9.16
CA ASP A 311 -9.40 -13.44 -10.28
C ASP A 311 -10.71 -14.21 -10.11
N GLU A 312 -10.61 -15.46 -9.66
CA GLU A 312 -11.74 -16.31 -9.32
C GLU A 312 -12.53 -15.76 -8.13
N LEU A 313 -11.83 -15.34 -7.07
CA LEU A 313 -12.44 -14.74 -5.88
C LEU A 313 -13.23 -13.45 -6.23
N LEU A 314 -12.69 -12.62 -7.11
CA LEU A 314 -13.36 -11.40 -7.59
C LEU A 314 -14.54 -11.73 -8.51
N SER A 315 -14.44 -12.77 -9.33
CA SER A 315 -15.56 -13.25 -10.15
C SER A 315 -16.74 -13.70 -9.27
N ASN A 316 -16.44 -14.46 -8.21
CA ASN A 316 -17.43 -14.89 -7.22
C ASN A 316 -17.99 -13.69 -6.44
N PHE A 317 -17.16 -12.69 -6.13
CA PHE A 317 -17.62 -11.47 -5.48
C PHE A 317 -18.62 -10.69 -6.35
N LEU A 318 -18.42 -10.63 -7.67
CA LEU A 318 -19.32 -9.94 -8.58
C LEU A 318 -20.73 -10.57 -8.62
N THR A 319 -20.82 -11.88 -8.39
CA THR A 319 -22.10 -12.61 -8.38
C THR A 319 -22.74 -12.66 -6.99
N LEU A 320 -21.95 -12.91 -5.95
CA LEU A 320 -22.41 -13.11 -4.57
C LEU A 320 -22.49 -11.83 -3.76
N GLY A 321 -21.73 -10.79 -4.14
CA GLY A 321 -21.67 -9.51 -3.45
C GLY A 321 -20.94 -9.53 -2.10
N HIS A 322 -20.26 -10.62 -1.76
CA HIS A 322 -19.48 -10.82 -0.54
C HIS A 322 -18.33 -11.79 -0.78
N PHE A 323 -17.31 -11.75 0.08
CA PHE A 323 -16.24 -12.73 0.15
C PHE A 323 -16.58 -13.84 1.17
N PRO A 324 -15.98 -15.05 1.07
CA PRO A 324 -16.19 -16.10 2.06
C PRO A 324 -15.61 -15.73 3.42
N ASN A 325 -16.22 -16.23 4.51
CA ASN A 325 -15.76 -16.05 5.89
C ASN A 325 -15.65 -14.58 6.34
N GLU A 326 -16.72 -13.79 6.19
CA GLU A 326 -16.77 -12.41 6.67
C GLU A 326 -16.73 -12.29 8.21
N GLY A 327 -16.30 -11.13 8.70
CA GLY A 327 -16.32 -10.79 10.13
C GLY A 327 -15.01 -11.12 10.87
N THR A 328 -13.88 -11.24 10.16
CA THR A 328 -12.58 -11.55 10.78
C THR A 328 -12.00 -10.40 11.61
N GLU A 329 -12.46 -9.17 11.36
CA GLU A 329 -12.10 -7.99 12.15
C GLU A 329 -13.33 -7.18 12.57
N GLY A 330 -13.26 -6.58 13.76
CA GLY A 330 -14.33 -5.71 14.28
C GLY A 330 -14.24 -4.25 13.82
N ASP A 331 -15.22 -3.46 14.25
CA ASP A 331 -15.29 -2.02 13.99
C ASP A 331 -14.21 -1.21 14.72
N LEU A 332 -13.81 -0.08 14.14
CA LEU A 332 -12.96 0.88 14.85
C LEU A 332 -13.67 1.47 16.08
N SER A 333 -12.94 1.61 17.18
CA SER A 333 -13.45 2.27 18.39
C SER A 333 -13.56 3.78 18.16
N THR A 334 -14.79 4.30 18.15
CA THR A 334 -15.07 5.74 18.01
C THR A 334 -14.35 6.58 19.05
N LEU A 335 -14.28 6.11 20.30
CA LEU A 335 -13.58 6.82 21.38
C LEU A 335 -12.08 6.94 21.11
N LYS A 336 -11.42 5.86 20.68
CA LYS A 336 -9.98 5.89 20.36
C LYS A 336 -9.69 6.80 19.15
N CYS A 337 -10.53 6.71 18.12
CA CYS A 337 -10.39 7.57 16.94
C CYS A 337 -10.58 9.05 17.29
N LEU A 338 -11.59 9.38 18.10
CA LEU A 338 -11.86 10.75 18.53
C LEU A 338 -10.74 11.27 19.43
N ALA A 339 -10.25 10.47 20.38
CA ALA A 339 -9.13 10.86 21.24
C ALA A 339 -7.86 11.16 20.42
N ASN A 340 -7.54 10.31 19.43
CA ASN A 340 -6.42 10.56 18.53
C ASN A 340 -6.62 11.82 17.67
N PHE A 341 -7.81 11.99 17.09
CA PHE A 341 -8.16 13.18 16.31
C PHE A 341 -8.02 14.47 17.13
N THR A 342 -8.58 14.48 18.34
CA THR A 342 -8.47 15.62 19.27
C THR A 342 -7.02 15.89 19.62
N ALA A 343 -6.22 14.86 19.96
CA ALA A 343 -4.80 15.04 20.26
C ALA A 343 -4.04 15.68 19.09
N VAL A 344 -4.22 15.18 17.86
CA VAL A 344 -3.56 15.72 16.66
C VAL A 344 -3.97 17.18 16.39
N VAL A 345 -5.26 17.49 16.48
CA VAL A 345 -5.78 18.85 16.26
C VAL A 345 -5.33 19.80 17.36
N SER A 346 -5.36 19.40 18.64
CA SER A 346 -4.89 20.22 19.75
C SER A 346 -3.40 20.53 19.67
N VAL A 347 -2.56 19.52 19.39
CA VAL A 347 -1.12 19.72 19.16
C VAL A 347 -0.90 20.67 18.00
N THR A 348 -1.60 20.47 16.88
CA THR A 348 -1.52 21.36 15.71
C THR A 348 -1.92 22.79 16.05
N GLY A 349 -2.98 22.99 16.83
CA GLY A 349 -3.41 24.30 17.31
C GLY A 349 -2.33 24.99 18.15
N ILE A 350 -1.70 24.28 19.08
CA ILE A 350 -0.59 24.80 19.89
C ILE A 350 0.58 25.21 19.00
N LEU A 351 1.02 24.33 18.08
CA LEU A 351 2.13 24.61 17.17
C LEU A 351 1.82 25.81 16.24
N THR A 352 0.57 25.95 15.83
CA THR A 352 0.11 27.07 14.99
C THR A 352 0.13 28.37 15.79
N TYR A 353 -0.35 28.34 17.04
CA TYR A 353 -0.29 29.46 17.95
C TYR A 353 1.16 29.92 18.20
N LEU A 354 2.07 28.98 18.48
CA LEU A 354 3.49 29.27 18.65
C LEU A 354 4.10 29.94 17.41
N THR A 355 3.74 29.45 16.22
CA THR A 355 4.23 30.00 14.94
C THR A 355 3.72 31.43 14.70
N LEU A 356 2.44 31.69 14.96
CA LEU A 356 1.81 32.95 14.57
C LEU A 356 1.95 34.05 15.63
N PHE A 357 1.79 33.70 16.91
CA PHE A 357 1.54 34.65 17.99
C PHE A 357 2.59 34.66 19.11
N SER A 358 3.52 33.69 19.15
CA SER A 358 4.55 33.65 20.19
C SER A 358 5.77 34.49 19.82
N SER A 359 6.86 33.86 19.36
CA SER A 359 8.14 34.51 19.09
C SER A 359 8.56 34.38 17.63
N VAL A 360 9.33 35.35 17.12
CA VAL A 360 9.92 35.29 15.77
C VAL A 360 10.76 34.03 15.56
N TRP A 361 11.35 33.48 16.63
CA TRP A 361 12.14 32.26 16.57
C TRP A 361 11.36 31.03 16.11
N PHE A 362 10.05 30.95 16.39
CA PHE A 362 9.21 29.87 15.87
C PHE A 362 9.02 29.97 14.36
N LYS A 363 8.90 31.19 13.81
CA LYS A 363 8.83 31.42 12.36
C LYS A 363 10.16 31.06 11.69
N VAL A 364 11.28 31.45 12.30
CA VAL A 364 12.64 31.07 11.84
C VAL A 364 12.81 29.56 11.86
N PHE A 365 12.37 28.89 12.93
CA PHE A 365 12.43 27.44 13.05
C PHE A 365 11.61 26.74 11.96
N VAL A 366 10.36 27.18 11.70
CA VAL A 366 9.53 26.62 10.64
C VAL A 366 10.18 26.81 9.27
N ALA A 367 10.71 28.00 8.98
CA ALA A 367 11.42 28.28 7.73
C ALA A 367 12.66 27.38 7.57
N PHE A 368 13.45 27.22 8.62
CA PHE A 368 14.60 26.33 8.65
C PHE A 368 14.19 24.86 8.45
N SER A 369 13.15 24.39 9.13
CA SER A 369 12.64 23.03 8.95
C SER A 369 12.17 22.77 7.52
N CYS A 370 11.46 23.72 6.90
CA CYS A 370 11.04 23.60 5.51
C CYS A 370 12.24 23.51 4.57
N ALA A 371 13.27 24.35 4.78
CA ALA A 371 14.50 24.29 4.01
C ALA A 371 15.22 22.94 4.20
N LEU A 372 15.35 22.47 5.43
CA LEU A 372 15.96 21.17 5.76
C LEU A 372 15.22 20.00 5.08
N LEU A 373 13.89 19.96 5.19
CA LEU A 373 13.06 18.94 4.55
C LEU A 373 13.18 18.97 3.02
N THR A 374 13.19 20.17 2.44
CA THR A 374 13.36 20.35 0.99
C THR A 374 14.72 19.85 0.53
N ILE A 375 15.81 20.26 1.20
CA ILE A 375 17.17 19.80 0.88
C ILE A 375 17.26 18.28 1.02
N ALA A 376 16.78 17.72 2.15
CA ALA A 376 16.83 16.29 2.41
C ALA A 376 16.11 15.48 1.33
N THR A 377 14.95 15.95 0.87
CA THR A 377 14.16 15.26 -0.16
C THR A 377 14.73 15.45 -1.57
N CYS A 378 15.14 16.66 -1.95
CA CYS A 378 15.75 16.94 -3.26
C CYS A 378 17.01 16.10 -3.52
N TYR A 379 17.85 15.93 -2.48
CA TYR A 379 19.08 15.16 -2.57
C TYR A 379 18.93 13.72 -2.07
N SER A 380 17.73 13.29 -1.70
CA SER A 380 17.45 11.95 -1.15
C SER A 380 18.36 11.56 0.03
N ILE A 381 18.65 12.53 0.92
CA ILE A 381 19.56 12.37 2.06
C ILE A 381 18.84 11.65 3.19
N HIS A 382 19.43 10.54 3.64
CA HIS A 382 19.13 9.94 4.94
C HIS A 382 20.36 10.06 5.82
N LEU A 383 20.22 10.73 6.96
CA LEU A 383 21.33 10.90 7.89
C LEU A 383 21.82 9.53 8.40
N PRO A 384 23.13 9.28 8.38
CA PRO A 384 23.70 8.10 9.01
C PRO A 384 23.65 8.22 10.54
N GLN A 385 23.73 7.09 11.22
CA GLN A 385 23.96 7.06 12.66
C GLN A 385 25.44 7.37 12.93
N LEU A 386 25.71 8.40 13.73
CA LEU A 386 27.07 8.84 14.06
C LEU A 386 27.70 7.99 15.16
N ILE A 387 26.90 7.50 16.11
CA ILE A 387 27.38 6.79 17.29
C ILE A 387 27.04 5.30 17.17
N GLY A 388 28.05 4.43 17.16
CA GLY A 388 27.86 2.98 17.16
C GLY A 388 27.67 2.32 15.78
N SER A 389 28.00 3.01 14.68
CA SER A 389 28.03 2.38 13.35
C SER A 389 29.28 1.50 13.22
N PRO A 390 29.15 0.18 12.95
CA PRO A 390 30.30 -0.71 12.73
C PRO A 390 31.21 -0.24 11.57
N GLY A 391 30.66 0.56 10.64
CA GLY A 391 31.37 1.04 9.46
C GLY A 391 32.32 2.23 9.70
N MET A 392 32.24 2.91 10.85
CA MET A 392 33.15 4.04 11.12
C MET A 392 34.53 3.59 11.59
N SER A 393 34.65 2.38 12.13
CA SER A 393 35.96 1.77 12.45
C SER A 393 36.70 1.22 11.22
N ALA A 394 35.99 0.96 10.10
CA ALA A 394 36.60 0.43 8.88
C ALA A 394 37.17 1.54 7.99
N ARG A 395 36.50 2.70 7.91
CA ARG A 395 36.94 3.83 7.07
C ARG A 395 38.16 4.61 7.60
N VAL A 396 38.57 4.38 8.84
CA VAL A 396 39.75 5.02 9.43
C VAL A 396 41.02 4.15 9.25
N LYS A 397 40.89 2.92 8.75
CA LYS A 397 42.06 2.04 8.47
C LYS A 397 42.55 2.07 7.02
N GLU A 398 41.87 2.81 6.13
CA GLU A 398 42.26 2.96 4.72
C GLU A 398 42.44 4.44 4.30
N ALA A 399 42.70 5.33 5.27
CA ALA A 399 43.03 6.73 5.00
C ALA A 399 44.48 7.04 5.37
#